data_AF-A0A1X7T747-F1
#
_entry.id   AF-A0A1X7T747-F1
#
_cell.length_a   1.000
_cell.length_b   1.000
_cell.length_c   1.000
_cell.angle_alpha   90.00
_cell.angle_beta   90.00
_cell.angle_gamma   90.00
#
_symmetry.space_group_name_H-M   'P 1'
#
loop_
_entity.id
_entity.type
_entity.pdbx_description
1 polymer ?
#
loop_
_entity_poly.entity_id
_entity_poly.type
_entity_poly.pdbx_seq_one_letter_code
_entity_poly.pdbx_strand_id
1 'polypeptide(L)'
;MLSCWKFDDSHTAENISANILSHIQSWDIEEKLVCVVRDNAANMVAGMRVAQLPSLPCLAHTLQLIIKDGIFQQASVQQLLTSARSIVGFYNRSNTAFNTFQQIQNQLGLPQHILLQDISTRWNSSFYMLQRLLEQRDTYGAWPRPYSCYGACPHFNNCLIISMKRVCSTLASYSCTCS
;
A
#
# COMPACT_ATOMS: atom_id res chain seq x y z
N MET A 1 -17.29 10.92 -13.25
CA MET A 1 -16.24 10.36 -14.12
C MET A 1 -16.67 10.63 -15.55
N LEU A 2 -15.92 11.39 -16.34
CA LEU A 2 -16.29 11.69 -17.74
C LEU A 2 -16.08 10.46 -18.63
N SER A 3 -15.00 9.71 -18.39
CA SER A 3 -14.68 8.53 -19.18
C SER A 3 -13.56 7.66 -18.60
N CYS A 4 -13.39 6.46 -19.17
CA CYS A 4 -12.27 5.55 -18.95
C CYS A 4 -11.96 4.84 -20.27
N TRP A 5 -10.70 4.87 -20.70
CA TRP A 5 -10.30 4.37 -22.00
C TRP A 5 -9.17 3.36 -21.88
N LYS A 6 -9.16 2.38 -22.78
CA LYS A 6 -7.99 1.54 -22.98
C LYS A 6 -7.00 2.30 -23.86
N PHE A 7 -5.74 2.30 -23.46
CA PHE A 7 -4.65 2.92 -24.22
C PHE A 7 -3.81 1.80 -24.84
N ASP A 8 -4.04 1.51 -26.11
CA ASP A 8 -3.39 0.39 -26.83
C ASP A 8 -2.04 0.77 -27.45
N ASP A 9 -1.75 2.06 -27.56
CA ASP A 9 -0.50 2.58 -28.11
C ASP A 9 0.65 2.57 -27.09
N SER A 10 1.87 2.79 -27.59
CA SER A 10 3.01 3.07 -26.72
C SER A 10 2.76 4.35 -25.93
N HIS A 11 3.03 4.31 -24.62
CA HIS A 11 2.90 5.43 -23.69
C HIS A 11 3.97 6.52 -23.90
N THR A 12 4.18 6.98 -25.14
CA THR A 12 5.07 8.11 -25.43
C THR A 12 4.37 9.43 -25.14
N ALA A 13 5.15 10.50 -25.00
CA ALA A 13 4.61 11.84 -24.73
C ALA A 13 3.64 12.29 -25.82
N GLU A 14 3.98 12.01 -27.08
CA GLU A 14 3.23 12.40 -28.27
C GLU A 14 1.87 11.69 -28.30
N ASN A 15 1.85 10.36 -28.11
CA ASN A 15 0.62 9.59 -28.13
C ASN A 15 -0.30 9.97 -26.96
N ILE A 16 0.26 10.16 -25.76
CA ILE A 16 -0.49 10.63 -24.59
C ILE A 16 -1.10 12.00 -24.87
N SER A 17 -0.33 12.93 -25.44
CA SER A 17 -0.81 14.29 -25.75
C SER A 17 -1.96 14.28 -26.77
N ALA A 18 -1.79 13.54 -27.87
CA ALA A 18 -2.79 13.45 -28.93
C ALA A 18 -4.09 12.82 -28.42
N ASN A 19 -3.98 11.76 -27.62
CA ASN A 19 -5.13 11.10 -27.03
C ASN A 19 -5.86 12.02 -26.03
N ILE A 20 -5.15 12.73 -25.15
CA ILE A 20 -5.81 13.62 -24.19
C ILE A 20 -6.51 14.79 -24.91
N LEU A 21 -5.87 15.38 -25.92
CA LEU A 21 -6.45 16.48 -26.70
C LEU A 21 -7.69 16.04 -27.48
N SER A 22 -7.67 14.86 -28.12
CA SER A 22 -8.84 14.36 -28.85
C SER A 22 -10.03 14.12 -27.93
N HIS A 23 -9.79 13.69 -26.70
CA HIS A 23 -10.86 13.52 -25.72
C HIS A 23 -11.38 14.85 -25.19
N ILE A 24 -10.51 15.81 -24.88
CA ILE A 24 -10.96 17.17 -24.48
C ILE A 24 -11.87 17.75 -25.57
N GLN A 25 -11.49 17.62 -26.84
CA GLN A 25 -12.31 18.01 -27.99
C GLN A 25 -13.63 17.26 -28.09
N SER A 26 -13.62 15.93 -27.91
CA SER A 26 -14.84 15.13 -27.98
C SER A 26 -15.90 15.52 -26.92
N TRP A 27 -15.44 16.11 -25.82
CA TRP A 27 -16.30 16.56 -24.73
C TRP A 27 -16.66 18.06 -24.79
N ASP A 28 -16.07 18.83 -25.71
CA ASP A 28 -16.28 20.29 -25.82
C ASP A 28 -16.01 21.02 -24.49
N ILE A 29 -14.83 20.78 -23.92
CA ILE A 29 -14.40 21.30 -22.60
C ILE A 29 -13.08 22.08 -22.65
N GLU A 30 -12.55 22.39 -23.82
CA GLU A 30 -11.31 23.13 -24.02
C GLU A 30 -11.32 24.45 -23.23
N GLU A 31 -12.39 25.22 -23.35
CA GLU A 31 -12.54 26.52 -22.68
C GLU A 31 -12.81 26.39 -21.17
N LYS A 32 -13.22 25.20 -20.72
CA LYS A 32 -13.53 24.91 -19.30
C LYS A 32 -12.34 24.27 -18.59
N LEU A 33 -11.28 23.90 -19.32
CA LEU A 33 -10.13 23.22 -18.78
C LEU A 33 -9.24 24.20 -18.01
N VAL A 34 -9.24 24.11 -16.69
CA VAL A 34 -8.37 24.92 -15.83
C VAL A 34 -7.01 24.25 -15.62
N CYS A 35 -7.00 22.95 -15.31
CA CYS A 35 -5.77 22.21 -15.00
C CYS A 35 -5.99 20.70 -15.09
N VAL A 36 -4.99 19.97 -15.56
CA VAL A 36 -4.96 18.50 -15.53
C VAL A 36 -4.20 18.02 -14.30
N VAL A 37 -4.80 17.12 -13.51
CA VAL A 37 -4.08 16.42 -12.43
C VAL A 37 -3.59 15.08 -12.97
N ARG A 38 -2.28 14.85 -12.92
CA ARG A 38 -1.61 13.67 -13.51
C ARG A 38 -0.77 12.93 -12.49
N ASP A 39 -0.42 11.67 -12.75
CA ASP A 39 0.66 11.02 -12.01
C ASP A 39 2.03 11.66 -12.32
N ASN A 40 3.10 11.19 -11.65
CA ASN A 40 4.46 11.72 -11.83
C ASN A 40 5.29 10.91 -12.84
N ALA A 41 4.69 10.02 -13.63
CA ALA A 41 5.41 9.27 -14.64
C ALA A 41 6.00 10.23 -15.67
N ALA A 42 7.25 9.99 -16.08
CA ALA A 42 7.99 10.88 -16.98
C ALA A 42 7.22 11.16 -18.29
N ASN A 43 6.56 10.14 -18.84
CA ASN A 43 5.80 10.25 -20.08
C ASN A 43 4.51 11.06 -19.90
N MET A 44 3.86 10.99 -18.73
CA MET A 44 2.70 11.84 -18.43
C MET A 44 3.11 13.29 -18.27
N VAL A 45 4.24 13.56 -17.61
CA VAL A 45 4.81 14.91 -17.50
C VAL A 45 5.15 15.47 -18.88
N ALA A 46 5.84 14.69 -19.70
CA ALA A 46 6.23 15.08 -21.05
C ALA A 46 4.99 15.27 -21.96
N GLY A 47 4.01 14.37 -21.90
CA GLY A 47 2.78 14.48 -22.69
C GLY A 47 1.98 15.73 -22.38
N MET A 48 1.90 16.15 -21.11
CA MET A 48 1.26 17.43 -20.76
C MET A 48 2.02 18.65 -21.27
N ARG A 49 3.36 18.58 -21.33
CA ARG A 49 4.19 19.63 -21.95
C ARG A 49 3.97 19.70 -23.46
N VAL A 50 3.93 18.56 -24.14
CA VAL A 50 3.65 18.48 -25.59
C VAL A 50 2.24 19.00 -25.89
N ALA A 51 1.25 18.64 -25.09
CA ALA A 51 -0.13 19.12 -25.20
C ALA A 51 -0.29 20.61 -24.82
N GLN A 52 0.74 21.23 -24.23
CA GLN A 52 0.72 22.61 -23.70
C GLN A 52 -0.42 22.84 -22.69
N LEU A 53 -0.78 21.80 -21.93
CA LEU A 53 -1.85 21.88 -20.94
C LEU A 53 -1.28 22.22 -19.56
N PRO A 54 -1.87 23.17 -18.82
CA PRO A 54 -1.52 23.39 -17.42
C PRO A 54 -1.78 22.11 -16.63
N SER A 55 -0.77 21.64 -15.88
CA SER A 55 -0.88 20.39 -15.14
C SER A 55 -0.22 20.44 -13.77
N LEU A 56 -0.81 19.70 -12.84
CA LEU A 56 -0.32 19.51 -11.48
C LEU A 56 -0.08 18.03 -11.18
N PRO A 57 0.94 17.71 -10.37
CA PRO A 57 1.15 16.35 -9.90
C PRO A 57 0.04 15.93 -8.94
N CYS A 58 -0.36 14.66 -9.01
CA CYS A 58 -1.29 14.07 -8.07
C CYS A 58 -0.64 13.98 -6.69
N LEU A 59 -1.21 14.68 -5.71
CA LEU A 59 -0.70 14.70 -4.34
C LEU A 59 -0.61 13.30 -3.73
N ALA A 60 -1.63 12.46 -3.96
CA ALA A 60 -1.64 11.09 -3.44
C ALA A 60 -0.49 10.26 -4.01
N HIS A 61 -0.18 10.42 -5.30
CA HIS A 61 0.94 9.74 -5.94
C HIS A 61 2.28 10.29 -5.47
N THR A 62 2.40 11.61 -5.30
CA THR A 62 3.59 12.24 -4.72
C THR A 62 3.84 11.75 -3.30
N LEU A 63 2.81 11.67 -2.46
CA LEU A 63 2.91 11.13 -1.10
C LEU A 63 3.34 9.66 -1.10
N GLN A 64 2.81 8.85 -2.02
CA GLN A 64 3.24 7.48 -2.21
C GLN A 64 4.75 7.37 -2.52
N LEU A 65 5.29 8.25 -3.36
CA LEU A 65 6.71 8.30 -3.66
C LEU A 65 7.53 8.73 -2.44
N ILE A 66 7.11 9.80 -1.75
CA ILE A 66 7.80 10.30 -0.54
C ILE A 66 7.90 9.21 0.53
N ILE A 67 6.80 8.50 0.81
CA ILE A 67 6.80 7.43 1.83
C ILE A 67 7.67 6.27 1.38
N LYS A 68 7.56 5.88 0.10
CA LYS A 68 8.36 4.79 -0.45
C LYS A 68 9.85 5.10 -0.32
N ASP A 69 10.27 6.27 -0.80
CA ASP A 69 11.68 6.62 -0.92
C ASP A 69 12.27 7.12 0.41
N GLY A 70 11.48 7.79 1.24
CA GLY A 70 11.93 8.35 2.52
C GLY A 70 11.83 7.40 3.72
N ILE A 71 10.79 6.56 3.78
CA ILE A 71 10.53 5.66 4.92
C ILE A 71 10.85 4.22 4.54
N PHE A 72 10.31 3.72 3.42
CA PHE A 72 10.42 2.29 3.09
C PHE A 72 11.77 1.89 2.51
N GLN A 73 12.63 2.83 2.12
CA GLN A 73 14.02 2.51 1.75
C GLN A 73 14.97 2.40 2.96
N GLN A 74 14.51 2.74 4.17
CA GLN A 74 15.33 2.56 5.36
C GLN A 74 15.51 1.06 5.64
N ALA A 75 16.76 0.61 5.78
CA ALA A 75 17.08 -0.82 5.94
C ALA A 75 16.31 -1.49 7.10
N SER A 76 16.16 -0.79 8.22
CA SER A 76 15.39 -1.28 9.37
C SER A 76 13.90 -1.47 9.05
N VAL A 77 13.30 -0.56 8.28
CA VAL A 77 11.90 -0.65 7.85
C VAL A 77 11.72 -1.75 6.80
N GLN A 78 12.69 -1.95 5.90
CA GLN A 78 12.65 -3.05 4.94
C GLN A 78 12.70 -4.43 5.62
N GLN A 79 13.58 -4.57 6.62
CA GLN A 79 13.66 -5.78 7.43
C GLN A 79 12.35 -6.01 8.20
N LEU A 80 11.82 -4.97 8.84
CA LEU A 80 10.53 -4.99 9.53
C LEU A 80 9.40 -5.48 8.60
N LEU A 81 9.26 -4.87 7.43
CA LEU A 81 8.23 -5.24 6.46
C LEU A 81 8.41 -6.66 5.96
N THR A 82 9.65 -7.11 5.73
CA THR A 82 9.94 -8.49 5.33
C THR A 82 9.51 -9.49 6.40
N SER A 83 9.83 -9.23 7.67
CA SER A 83 9.37 -10.06 8.80
C SER A 83 7.85 -10.06 8.90
N ALA A 84 7.21 -8.89 8.83
CA ALA A 84 5.75 -8.76 8.87
C ALA A 84 5.07 -9.58 7.75
N ARG A 85 5.56 -9.45 6.50
CA ARG A 85 5.07 -10.24 5.36
C ARG A 85 5.24 -11.74 5.54
N SER A 86 6.37 -12.17 6.10
CA SER A 86 6.62 -13.59 6.36
C SER A 86 5.60 -14.18 7.34
N ILE A 87 5.24 -13.42 8.37
CA ILE A 87 4.26 -13.82 9.39
C ILE A 87 2.87 -13.92 8.79
N VAL A 88 2.42 -12.86 8.13
CA VAL A 88 1.12 -12.85 7.45
C VAL A 88 1.06 -13.97 6.40
N GLY A 89 2.11 -14.15 5.62
CA GLY A 89 2.22 -15.19 4.61
C GLY A 89 2.21 -16.61 5.18
N PHE A 90 2.69 -16.84 6.41
CA PHE A 90 2.56 -18.13 7.09
C PHE A 90 1.09 -18.46 7.38
N TYR A 91 0.38 -17.54 8.03
CA TYR A 91 -1.03 -17.74 8.38
C TYR A 91 -1.94 -17.82 7.16
N ASN A 92 -1.68 -17.03 6.11
CA ASN A 92 -2.51 -17.02 4.91
C ASN A 92 -2.30 -18.25 4.01
N ARG A 93 -1.16 -18.96 4.11
CA ARG A 93 -0.87 -20.14 3.28
C ARG A 93 -1.27 -21.46 3.93
N SER A 94 -1.32 -21.52 5.25
CA SER A 94 -1.61 -22.75 5.99
C SER A 94 -3.01 -22.69 6.60
N ASN A 95 -3.93 -23.52 6.09
CA ASN A 95 -5.27 -23.65 6.66
C ASN A 95 -5.22 -24.07 8.13
N THR A 96 -4.28 -24.93 8.51
CA THR A 96 -4.07 -25.30 9.93
C THR A 96 -3.63 -24.09 10.74
N ALA A 97 -2.71 -23.27 10.21
CA ALA A 97 -2.27 -22.06 10.89
C ALA A 97 -3.43 -21.07 11.08
N PHE A 98 -4.19 -20.85 10.02
CA PHE A 98 -5.36 -19.97 10.01
C PHE A 98 -6.45 -20.44 10.99
N ASN A 99 -6.82 -21.72 10.96
CA ASN A 99 -7.85 -22.27 11.82
C ASN A 99 -7.48 -22.17 13.31
N THR A 100 -6.24 -22.53 13.66
CA THR A 100 -5.76 -22.38 15.03
C THR A 100 -5.67 -20.91 15.43
N PHE A 101 -5.29 -20.01 14.52
CA PHE A 101 -5.29 -18.57 14.79
C PHE A 101 -6.69 -18.08 15.15
N GLN A 102 -7.72 -18.46 14.39
CA GLN A 102 -9.12 -18.14 14.72
C GLN A 102 -9.59 -18.76 16.04
N GLN A 103 -9.17 -19.99 16.35
CA GLN A 103 -9.47 -20.62 17.64
C GLN A 103 -8.88 -19.82 18.81
N ILE A 104 -7.64 -19.34 18.67
CA ILE A 104 -7.00 -18.50 19.70
C ILE A 104 -7.73 -17.16 19.82
N GLN A 105 -8.13 -16.53 18.70
CA GLN A 105 -8.93 -15.30 18.75
C GLN A 105 -10.21 -15.52 19.57
N ASN A 106 -10.91 -16.63 19.33
CA ASN A 106 -12.11 -17.00 20.06
C ASN A 106 -11.86 -17.23 21.56
N GLN A 107 -10.80 -17.97 21.90
CA GLN A 107 -10.45 -18.25 23.28
C GLN A 107 -10.08 -16.99 24.07
N LEU A 108 -9.43 -16.02 23.40
CA LEU A 108 -9.05 -14.75 24.00
C LEU A 108 -10.16 -13.68 23.94
N GLY A 109 -11.30 -13.98 23.30
CA GLY A 109 -12.39 -13.02 23.09
C GLY A 109 -12.00 -11.83 22.20
N LEU A 110 -11.04 -12.01 21.29
CA LEU A 110 -10.53 -10.97 20.40
C LEU A 110 -11.36 -10.89 19.10
N PRO A 111 -11.34 -9.74 18.39
CA PRO A 111 -11.96 -9.64 17.07
C PRO A 111 -11.39 -10.70 16.11
N GLN A 112 -12.26 -11.44 15.41
CA GLN A 112 -11.89 -12.48 14.44
C GLN A 112 -11.44 -11.90 13.09
N HIS A 113 -10.48 -10.99 13.15
CA HIS A 113 -9.96 -10.32 11.98
C HIS A 113 -8.87 -11.15 11.30
N ILE A 114 -8.96 -11.30 9.97
CA ILE A 114 -7.91 -11.91 9.16
C ILE A 114 -6.67 -11.00 9.08
N LEU A 115 -5.49 -11.61 8.89
CA LEU A 115 -4.26 -10.86 8.65
C LEU A 115 -4.20 -10.34 7.21
N LEU A 116 -3.76 -9.10 7.05
CA LEU A 116 -3.73 -8.41 5.76
C LEU A 116 -2.35 -8.47 5.14
N GLN A 117 -2.25 -8.97 3.91
CA GLN A 117 -1.01 -8.92 3.14
C GLN A 117 -0.87 -7.56 2.45
N ASP A 118 0.31 -6.95 2.50
CA ASP A 118 0.54 -5.68 1.81
C ASP A 118 0.80 -5.84 0.30
N ILE A 119 0.56 -4.75 -0.40
CA ILE A 119 0.89 -4.53 -1.81
C ILE A 119 2.05 -3.51 -1.81
N SER A 120 3.25 -3.96 -2.19
CA SER A 120 4.48 -3.17 -2.07
C SER A 120 4.46 -1.82 -2.78
N THR A 121 3.59 -1.65 -3.78
CA THR A 121 3.41 -0.41 -4.55
C THR A 121 2.46 0.60 -3.89
N ARG A 122 1.76 0.23 -2.80
CA ARG A 122 0.77 1.06 -2.09
C ARG A 122 1.07 1.13 -0.59
N TRP A 123 1.55 2.26 -0.12
CA TRP A 123 1.99 2.43 1.27
C TRP A 123 0.87 2.17 2.29
N ASN A 124 -0.37 2.54 1.95
CA ASN A 124 -1.56 2.29 2.78
C ASN A 124 -1.71 0.81 3.12
N SER A 125 -1.42 -0.09 2.18
CA SER A 125 -1.56 -1.52 2.43
C SER A 125 -0.52 -2.05 3.43
N SER A 126 0.72 -1.54 3.37
CA SER A 126 1.75 -1.85 4.36
C SER A 126 1.38 -1.28 5.73
N PHE A 127 0.82 -0.07 5.78
CA PHE A 127 0.28 0.51 7.01
C PHE A 127 -0.82 -0.38 7.64
N TYR A 128 -1.84 -0.78 6.86
CA TYR A 128 -2.92 -1.64 7.36
C TYR A 128 -2.44 -3.03 7.78
N MET A 129 -1.48 -3.62 7.07
CA MET A 129 -0.84 -4.88 7.47
C MET A 129 -0.19 -4.75 8.86
N LEU A 130 0.62 -3.71 9.07
CA LEU A 130 1.30 -3.49 10.34
C LEU A 130 0.30 -3.20 11.48
N GLN A 131 -0.74 -2.39 11.21
CA GLN A 131 -1.79 -2.11 12.17
C GLN A 131 -2.55 -3.37 12.57
N ARG A 132 -2.94 -4.22 11.61
CA ARG A 132 -3.64 -5.49 11.87
C ARG A 132 -2.77 -6.47 12.64
N LEU A 133 -1.48 -6.54 12.35
CA LEU A 133 -0.54 -7.35 13.15
C LEU A 133 -0.44 -6.82 14.58
N LEU A 134 -0.33 -5.51 14.79
CA LEU A 134 -0.30 -4.94 16.15
C LEU A 134 -1.60 -5.20 16.94
N GLU A 135 -2.74 -5.14 16.27
CA GLU A 135 -4.06 -5.44 16.83
C GLU A 135 -4.15 -6.91 17.29
N GLN A 136 -3.65 -7.84 16.47
CA GLN A 136 -3.75 -9.28 16.69
C GLN A 136 -2.54 -9.87 17.43
N ARG A 137 -1.80 -9.03 18.15
CA ARG A 137 -0.53 -9.42 18.78
C ARG A 137 -0.64 -10.53 19.80
N ASP A 138 -1.72 -10.51 20.56
CA ASP A 138 -1.93 -11.45 21.65
C ASP A 138 -2.31 -12.82 21.07
N THR A 139 -2.99 -12.85 19.92
CA THR A 139 -3.35 -14.08 19.18
C THR A 139 -2.12 -14.86 18.71
N TYR A 140 -1.24 -14.26 17.92
CA TYR A 140 -0.04 -14.97 17.46
C TYR A 140 1.03 -15.09 18.57
N GLY A 141 0.96 -14.27 19.63
CA GLY A 141 1.80 -14.39 20.82
C GLY A 141 1.48 -15.65 21.64
N ALA A 142 0.19 -16.01 21.72
CA ALA A 142 -0.31 -17.23 22.35
C ALA A 142 -0.20 -18.48 21.44
N TRP A 143 0.40 -18.34 20.26
CA TRP A 143 0.52 -19.44 19.30
C TRP A 143 1.26 -20.64 19.91
N PRO A 144 0.64 -21.84 19.95
CA PRO A 144 1.29 -23.02 20.51
C PRO A 144 2.53 -23.36 19.69
N ARG A 145 3.65 -23.59 20.38
CA ARG A 145 4.90 -24.04 19.77
C ARG A 145 5.00 -25.56 19.90
N PRO A 146 4.44 -26.35 18.96
CA PRO A 146 4.75 -27.77 18.93
C PRO A 146 6.24 -27.94 18.63
N TYR A 147 6.87 -28.93 19.28
CA TYR A 147 8.30 -29.23 19.16
C TYR A 147 8.76 -29.46 17.70
N SER A 148 7.84 -29.77 16.78
CA SER A 148 8.11 -29.96 15.35
C SER A 148 8.24 -28.67 14.52
N CYS A 149 8.00 -27.50 15.10
CA CYS A 149 7.93 -26.23 14.35
C CYS A 149 8.95 -25.18 14.81
N TYR A 150 10.01 -25.57 15.54
CA TYR A 150 11.02 -24.66 16.13
C TYR A 150 11.79 -23.76 15.14
N GLY A 151 11.54 -23.85 13.83
CA GLY A 151 12.05 -22.92 12.81
C GLY A 151 11.01 -22.38 11.82
N ALA A 152 9.71 -22.69 11.98
CA ALA A 152 8.69 -22.37 10.97
C ALA A 152 7.88 -21.10 11.25
N CYS A 153 7.76 -20.68 12.52
CA CYS A 153 7.08 -19.43 12.86
C CYS A 153 8.10 -18.29 12.97
N PRO A 154 7.96 -17.20 12.19
CA PRO A 154 8.89 -16.08 12.27
C PRO A 154 8.86 -15.47 13.67
N HIS A 155 10.04 -15.28 14.27
CA HIS A 155 10.15 -14.84 15.65
C HIS A 155 9.59 -13.42 15.82
N PHE A 156 8.46 -13.31 16.52
CA PHE A 156 8.00 -12.04 17.07
C PHE A 156 8.79 -11.74 18.34
N ASN A 157 9.58 -10.68 18.34
CA ASN A 157 10.28 -10.18 19.53
C ASN A 157 9.78 -8.77 19.88
N ASN A 158 10.02 -8.34 21.11
CA ASN A 158 9.60 -7.01 21.57
C ASN A 158 10.18 -5.88 20.72
N CYS A 159 11.37 -6.06 20.17
CA CYS A 159 11.99 -5.10 19.25
C CYS A 159 11.15 -4.90 17.98
N LEU A 160 10.60 -5.97 17.40
CA LEU A 160 9.71 -5.91 16.24
C LEU A 160 8.45 -5.11 16.56
N ILE A 161 7.79 -5.38 17.69
CA ILE A 161 6.58 -4.65 18.13
C ILE A 161 6.86 -3.14 18.27
N ILE A 162 7.96 -2.79 18.94
CA ILE A 162 8.35 -1.39 19.13
C ILE A 162 8.59 -0.71 17.77
N SER A 163 9.24 -1.41 16.85
CA SER A 163 9.54 -0.91 15.50
C SER A 163 8.27 -0.73 14.67
N MET A 164 7.34 -1.70 14.73
CA MET A 164 6.03 -1.61 14.09
C MET A 164 5.21 -0.44 14.61
N LYS A 165 5.17 -0.24 15.94
CA LYS A 165 4.46 0.89 16.55
C LYS A 165 5.02 2.23 16.06
N ARG A 166 6.34 2.38 16.03
CA ARG A 166 7.01 3.60 15.53
C ARG A 166 6.70 3.87 14.07
N VAL A 167 6.81 2.87 13.20
CA VAL A 167 6.49 3.02 11.77
C VAL A 167 5.00 3.32 11.58
N CYS A 168 4.11 2.64 12.29
CA CYS A 168 2.67 2.92 12.22
C CYS A 168 2.33 4.34 12.68
N SER A 169 2.93 4.83 13.78
CA SER A 169 2.69 6.21 14.23
C SER A 169 3.16 7.24 13.20
N THR A 170 4.30 6.99 12.55
CA THR A 170 4.79 7.86 11.48
C THR A 170 3.89 7.81 10.25
N LEU A 171 3.41 6.63 9.86
CA LEU A 171 2.52 6.48 8.70
C LEU A 171 1.11 7.06 8.98
N ALA A 172 0.65 7.00 10.22
CA ALA A 172 -0.64 7.52 10.63
C ALA A 172 -0.76 9.04 10.43
N SER A 173 0.34 9.80 10.52
CA SER A 173 0.30 11.25 10.22
C SER A 173 0.06 11.56 8.74
N TYR A 174 0.24 10.57 7.85
CA TYR A 174 -0.01 10.69 6.42
C TYR A 174 -1.34 10.06 6.00
N SER A 175 -1.90 9.16 6.81
CA SER A 175 -3.26 8.69 6.59
C SER A 175 -4.16 9.84 6.97
N CYS A 176 -4.82 10.45 5.99
CA CYS A 176 -5.90 11.39 6.26
C CYS A 176 -6.96 10.63 7.06
N THR A 177 -6.91 10.73 8.39
CA THR A 177 -8.06 10.47 9.24
C THR A 177 -8.99 11.65 9.02
N CYS A 178 -9.67 11.64 7.87
CA CYS A 178 -10.97 12.27 7.78
C CYS A 178 -11.90 11.37 8.59
N SER A 179 -11.88 11.60 9.90
CA SER A 179 -12.96 11.19 10.81
C SER A 179 -14.16 12.10 10.59
#